data_AF-A0A961QN79-F1
#
_entry.id   AF-A0A961QN79-F1
#
_cell.length_a   1.000
_cell.length_b   1.000
_cell.length_c   1.000
_cell.angle_alpha   90.00
_cell.angle_beta   90.00
_cell.angle_gamma   90.00
#
_symmetry.space_group_name_H-M   'P 1'
#
loop_
_entity.id
_entity.type
_entity.pdbx_description
1 polymer ?
#
loop_
_entity_poly.entity_id
_entity_poly.type
_entity_poly.pdbx_seq_one_letter_code
_entity_poly.pdbx_strand_id
1 'polypeptide(L)'
;ADQTEAFNRLIAATVAQTARQIEADNFRASFPGARIIFADSDDSDAAMLLAVDQDDIVVGATRGARKAFGLGSSGPLAPLPASDIFGRGDGPSGFEKAERAAVIRALTRAGGNVSQAARALGVGRATLYRRMNRLGINESAD
;
A
#
# COMPACT_ATOMS: atom_id res chain seq x y z
N ALA A 1 4.13 34.96 -30.11
CA ALA A 1 4.36 34.93 -28.64
C ALA A 1 3.66 33.72 -28.02
N ASP A 2 2.35 33.55 -28.21
CA ASP A 2 1.54 32.44 -27.66
C ASP A 2 2.03 31.02 -28.02
N GLN A 3 2.44 30.79 -29.27
CA GLN A 3 2.96 29.47 -29.67
C GLN A 3 4.27 29.06 -28.96
N THR A 4 5.13 30.02 -28.62
CA THR A 4 6.37 29.74 -27.88
C THR A 4 6.07 29.35 -26.44
N GLU A 5 5.07 29.98 -25.82
CA GLU A 5 4.62 29.67 -24.46
C GLU A 5 3.97 28.28 -24.39
N ALA A 6 3.10 27.94 -25.34
CA ALA A 6 2.50 26.62 -25.44
C ALA A 6 3.56 25.52 -25.64
N PHE A 7 4.56 25.76 -26.48
CA PHE A 7 5.65 24.81 -26.71
C PHE A 7 6.54 24.63 -25.48
N ASN A 8 6.86 25.72 -24.76
CA ASN A 8 7.62 25.66 -23.52
C ASN A 8 6.88 24.88 -22.43
N ARG A 9 5.55 25.06 -22.31
CA ARG A 9 4.72 24.26 -21.38
C ARG A 9 4.74 22.78 -21.72
N LEU A 10 4.66 22.43 -23.01
CA LEU A 10 4.70 21.03 -23.45
C LEU A 10 6.07 20.39 -23.16
N ILE A 11 7.17 21.11 -23.41
CA ILE A 11 8.52 20.65 -23.08
C ILE A 11 8.64 20.42 -21.57
N ALA A 12 8.23 21.39 -20.75
CA ALA A 12 8.30 21.27 -19.30
C ALA A 12 7.51 20.06 -18.78
N ALA A 13 6.29 19.86 -19.28
CA ALA A 13 5.46 18.71 -18.91
C ALA A 13 6.12 17.37 -19.32
N THR A 14 6.71 17.30 -20.51
CA THR A 14 7.39 16.09 -21.00
C THR A 14 8.64 15.77 -20.18
N VAL A 15 9.43 16.80 -19.84
CA VAL A 15 10.61 16.66 -18.98
C VAL A 15 10.21 16.19 -17.59
N ALA A 16 9.20 16.82 -16.98
CA ALA A 16 8.69 16.42 -15.67
C ALA A 16 8.19 14.97 -15.67
N GLN A 17 7.42 14.58 -16.69
CA GLN A 17 6.93 13.21 -16.84
C GLN A 17 8.07 12.20 -16.98
N THR A 18 9.08 12.51 -17.79
CA THR A 18 10.24 11.63 -18.00
C THR A 18 11.08 11.51 -16.73
N ALA A 19 11.28 12.61 -16.00
CA ALA A 19 11.97 12.59 -14.72
C ALA A 19 11.25 11.71 -13.69
N ARG A 20 9.91 11.80 -13.60
CA ARG A 20 9.10 10.91 -12.75
C ARG A 20 9.27 9.44 -13.12
N GLN A 21 9.28 9.12 -14.42
CA GLN A 21 9.44 7.76 -14.90
C GLN A 21 10.81 7.20 -14.51
N ILE A 22 11.89 7.97 -14.73
CA ILE A 22 13.26 7.59 -14.35
C ILE A 22 13.37 7.38 -12.83
N GLU A 23 12.82 8.30 -12.02
CA GLU A 23 12.82 8.17 -10.56
C GLU A 23 12.11 6.90 -10.13
N ALA A 24 10.92 6.62 -10.69
CA ALA A 24 10.13 5.45 -10.36
C ALA A 24 10.85 4.14 -10.72
N ASP A 25 11.48 4.09 -11.89
CA ASP A 25 12.18 2.89 -12.37
C ASP A 25 13.47 2.65 -11.58
N ASN A 26 14.24 3.71 -11.29
CA ASN A 26 15.41 3.62 -10.42
C ASN A 26 15.04 3.21 -8.99
N PHE A 27 13.92 3.71 -8.47
CA PHE A 27 13.42 3.32 -7.15
C PHE A 27 13.05 1.83 -7.12
N ARG A 28 12.29 1.34 -8.10
CA ARG A 28 11.95 -0.09 -8.20
C ARG A 28 13.19 -0.97 -8.30
N ALA A 29 14.18 -0.57 -9.10
CA ALA A 29 15.44 -1.30 -9.24
C ALA A 29 16.26 -1.35 -7.95
N SER A 30 16.16 -0.31 -7.11
CA SER A 30 16.85 -0.24 -5.81
C SER A 30 16.22 -1.14 -4.73
N PHE A 31 14.95 -1.56 -4.91
CA PHE A 31 14.20 -2.36 -3.93
C PHE A 31 13.53 -3.59 -4.58
N PRO A 32 14.31 -4.52 -5.18
CA PRO A 32 13.75 -5.63 -5.97
C PRO A 32 12.91 -6.64 -5.17
N GLY A 33 13.16 -6.75 -3.86
CA GLY A 33 12.40 -7.64 -2.96
C GLY A 33 11.26 -6.96 -2.22
N ALA A 34 11.08 -5.66 -2.39
CA ALA A 34 10.05 -4.89 -1.70
C ALA A 34 8.77 -4.79 -2.53
N ARG A 35 7.63 -4.77 -1.86
CA ARG A 35 6.36 -4.35 -2.44
C ARG A 35 6.38 -2.83 -2.59
N ILE A 36 6.12 -2.35 -3.80
CA ILE A 36 6.09 -0.91 -4.09
C ILE A 36 4.65 -0.41 -4.01
N ILE A 37 4.39 0.52 -3.09
CA ILE A 37 3.09 1.16 -2.90
C ILE A 37 3.12 2.54 -3.57
N PHE A 38 2.15 2.79 -4.43
CA PHE A 38 1.91 4.09 -5.04
C PHE A 38 0.92 4.87 -4.15
N ALA A 39 1.33 6.03 -3.65
CA ALA A 39 0.41 6.98 -3.06
C ALA A 39 0.00 7.96 -4.15
N ASP A 40 -1.27 7.93 -4.52
CA ASP A 40 -1.78 8.84 -5.53
C ASP A 40 -1.78 10.27 -4.99
N SER A 41 -1.38 11.21 -5.84
CA SER A 41 -1.63 12.62 -5.60
C SER A 41 -1.91 13.29 -6.91
N ASP A 42 -3.11 13.84 -6.99
CA ASP A 42 -3.55 14.64 -8.13
C ASP A 42 -2.74 15.95 -8.28
N ASP A 43 -1.90 16.31 -7.30
CA ASP A 43 -1.36 17.67 -7.14
C ASP A 43 0.18 17.76 -7.06
N SER A 44 0.92 16.64 -7.18
CA SER A 44 2.40 16.65 -7.08
C SER A 44 3.10 16.19 -8.35
N ASP A 45 4.07 17.00 -8.79
CA ASP A 45 5.01 16.70 -9.87
C ASP A 45 6.00 15.57 -9.54
N ALA A 46 5.98 15.00 -8.33
CA ALA A 46 6.86 13.92 -7.90
C ALA A 46 6.10 12.59 -7.76
N ALA A 47 6.74 11.49 -8.15
CA ALA A 47 6.24 10.15 -7.86
C ALA A 47 6.25 9.92 -6.33
N MET A 48 5.14 9.47 -5.77
CA MET A 48 5.07 9.09 -4.35
C MET A 48 5.05 7.58 -4.21
N LEU A 49 6.25 7.02 -4.12
CA LEU A 49 6.49 5.61 -3.94
C LEU A 49 7.06 5.31 -2.56
N LEU A 50 6.52 4.26 -1.95
CA LEU A 50 7.03 3.63 -0.73
C LEU A 50 7.42 2.18 -1.04
N ALA A 51 8.57 1.74 -0.56
CA ALA A 51 9.03 0.36 -0.62
C ALA A 51 8.79 -0.29 0.75
N VAL A 52 8.02 -1.37 0.75
CA VAL A 52 7.61 -2.10 1.96
C VAL A 52 8.10 -3.53 1.87
N ASP A 53 8.77 -4.02 2.91
CA ASP A 53 9.25 -5.39 2.97
C ASP A 53 8.13 -6.40 3.32
N GLN A 54 8.50 -7.65 3.54
CA GLN A 54 7.57 -8.75 3.85
C GLN A 54 6.91 -8.61 5.23
N ASP A 55 7.52 -7.87 6.15
CA ASP A 55 7.07 -7.67 7.53
C ASP A 55 6.25 -6.37 7.68
N ASP A 56 5.84 -5.80 6.54
CA ASP A 56 5.08 -4.55 6.43
C ASP A 56 5.85 -3.33 6.95
N ILE A 57 7.19 -3.37 6.90
CA ILE A 57 8.07 -2.27 7.26
C ILE A 57 8.45 -1.46 6.03
N VAL A 58 8.33 -0.14 6.14
CA VAL A 58 8.75 0.81 5.13
C VAL A 58 10.27 0.94 5.18
N VAL A 59 10.92 0.47 4.13
CA VAL A 59 12.39 0.43 3.98
C VAL A 59 12.91 1.44 2.97
N GLY A 60 12.02 2.03 2.17
CA GLY A 60 12.37 3.03 1.15
C GLY A 60 11.22 4.00 0.88
N ALA A 61 11.57 5.23 0.55
CA ALA A 61 10.61 6.26 0.18
C ALA A 61 11.26 7.24 -0.80
N THR A 62 10.56 7.53 -1.89
CA THR A 62 10.88 8.64 -2.82
C THR A 62 10.84 9.99 -2.11
N ARG A 63 11.46 11.01 -2.71
CA ARG A 63 11.49 12.34 -2.11
C ARG A 63 10.09 12.95 -1.93
N GLY A 64 9.20 12.73 -2.91
CA GLY A 64 7.80 13.11 -2.83
C GLY A 64 7.10 12.46 -1.63
N ALA A 65 7.24 11.12 -1.50
CA ALA A 65 6.62 10.37 -0.40
C ALA A 65 7.15 10.81 0.97
N ARG A 66 8.46 11.04 1.11
CA ARG A 66 9.05 11.54 2.36
C ARG A 66 8.46 12.88 2.79
N LYS A 67 8.27 13.80 1.84
CA LYS A 67 7.66 15.11 2.10
C LYS A 67 6.19 14.97 2.52
N ALA A 68 5.43 14.13 1.83
CA ALA A 68 4.00 13.96 2.09
C ALA A 68 3.72 13.27 3.43
N PHE A 69 4.57 12.32 3.83
CA PHE A 69 4.38 11.52 5.05
C PHE A 69 5.30 11.93 6.21
N GLY A 70 6.09 13.00 6.07
CA GLY A 70 6.95 13.50 7.15
C GLY A 70 8.12 12.59 7.52
N LEU A 71 8.64 11.79 6.58
CA LEU A 71 9.63 10.73 6.85
C LEU A 71 11.10 11.21 6.87
N GLY A 72 11.33 12.49 7.13
CA GLY A 72 12.65 13.12 7.03
C GLY A 72 13.07 13.39 5.58
N SER A 73 13.65 14.56 5.32
CA SER A 73 13.91 15.06 3.96
C SER A 73 15.15 14.49 3.28
N SER A 74 16.09 13.90 4.03
CA SER A 74 17.34 13.33 3.51
C SER A 74 17.90 12.24 4.43
N GLY A 75 18.93 11.54 3.96
CA GLY A 75 19.60 10.48 4.73
C GLY A 75 18.83 9.15 4.78
N PRO A 76 19.36 8.17 5.53
CA PRO A 76 18.71 6.88 5.72
C PRO A 76 17.28 7.04 6.22
N LEU A 77 16.35 6.27 5.65
CA LEU A 77 14.99 6.22 6.16
C LEU A 77 14.99 5.43 7.48
N ALA A 78 14.45 6.01 8.55
CA ALA A 78 14.19 5.24 9.76
C ALA A 78 13.10 4.20 9.44
N PRO A 79 13.30 2.90 9.74
CA PRO A 79 12.27 1.89 9.52
C PRO A 79 11.02 2.23 10.32
N LEU A 80 9.86 2.19 9.67
CA LEU A 80 8.57 2.36 10.33
C LEU A 80 7.51 1.41 9.76
N PRO A 81 6.54 0.97 10.57
CA PRO A 81 5.41 0.18 10.06
C PRO A 81 4.62 0.94 8.99
N ALA A 82 4.24 0.26 7.92
CA ALA A 82 3.39 0.83 6.88
C ALA A 82 2.02 1.27 7.46
N SER A 83 1.54 0.59 8.49
CA SER A 83 0.34 0.97 9.25
C SER A 83 0.40 2.37 9.83
N ASP A 84 1.58 2.90 10.16
CA ASP A 84 1.70 4.22 10.79
C ASP A 84 1.59 5.34 9.74
N ILE A 85 1.87 5.00 8.47
CA ILE A 85 1.70 5.90 7.33
C ILE A 85 0.26 5.88 6.81
N PHE A 86 -0.29 4.69 6.59
CA PHE A 86 -1.61 4.52 5.95
C PHE A 86 -2.76 4.41 6.96
N GLY A 87 -2.47 4.09 8.21
CA GLY A 87 -3.45 3.87 9.27
C GLY A 87 -3.76 5.15 10.04
N ARG A 88 -4.46 6.09 9.41
CA ARG A 88 -5.26 7.06 10.20
C ARG A 88 -6.53 6.38 10.69
N GLY A 89 -6.66 6.18 11.99
CA GLY A 89 -7.95 5.96 12.66
C GLY A 89 -7.95 4.87 13.73
N ASP A 90 -8.64 5.17 14.83
CA ASP A 90 -8.98 4.36 16.01
C ASP A 90 -9.78 3.07 15.69
N GLY A 91 -9.28 2.28 14.74
CA GLY A 91 -9.86 1.00 14.33
C GLY A 91 -9.28 -0.20 15.11
N PRO A 92 -9.77 -1.42 14.83
CA PRO A 92 -9.38 -2.64 15.55
C PRO A 92 -7.85 -2.80 15.63
N SER A 93 -7.40 -3.41 16.74
CA SER A 93 -5.97 -3.62 17.01
C SER A 93 -5.26 -4.32 15.84
N GLY A 94 -3.93 -4.13 15.71
CA GLY A 94 -3.16 -4.73 14.61
C GLY A 94 -3.37 -6.25 14.47
N PHE A 95 -3.58 -6.95 15.58
CA PHE A 95 -3.87 -8.39 15.59
C PHE A 95 -5.27 -8.72 15.03
N GLU A 96 -6.30 -7.95 15.38
CA GLU A 96 -7.65 -8.17 14.84
C GLU A 96 -7.73 -7.83 13.36
N LYS A 97 -7.05 -6.78 12.90
CA LYS A 97 -6.92 -6.48 11.46
C LYS A 97 -6.20 -7.60 10.72
N ALA A 98 -5.10 -8.13 11.29
CA ALA A 98 -4.36 -9.24 10.71
C ALA A 98 -5.20 -10.52 10.62
N GLU A 99 -5.95 -10.84 11.69
CA GLU A 99 -6.86 -11.98 11.71
C GLU A 99 -7.99 -11.83 10.69
N ARG A 100 -8.63 -10.65 10.63
CA ARG A 100 -9.66 -10.34 9.63
C ARG A 100 -9.13 -10.52 8.22
N ALA A 101 -7.96 -9.99 7.93
CA ALA A 101 -7.33 -10.12 6.63
C ALA A 101 -6.99 -11.59 6.30
N ALA A 102 -6.53 -12.38 7.27
CA ALA A 102 -6.27 -13.81 7.08
C ALA A 102 -7.55 -14.60 6.77
N VAL A 103 -8.64 -14.32 7.48
CA VAL A 103 -9.95 -14.95 7.24
C VAL A 103 -10.49 -14.59 5.86
N ILE A 104 -10.46 -13.31 5.49
CA ILE A 104 -10.92 -12.85 4.15
C ILE A 104 -10.09 -13.53 3.06
N ARG A 105 -8.75 -13.53 3.14
CA ARG A 105 -7.89 -14.19 2.15
C ARG A 105 -8.21 -15.68 2.00
N ALA A 106 -8.44 -16.37 3.11
CA ALA A 106 -8.79 -17.80 3.07
C ALA A 106 -10.16 -18.03 2.40
N LEU A 107 -11.16 -17.21 2.71
CA LEU A 107 -12.48 -17.28 2.08
C LEU A 107 -12.42 -16.96 0.58
N THR A 108 -11.70 -15.92 0.18
CA THR A 108 -11.50 -15.56 -1.23
C THR A 108 -10.85 -16.70 -2.01
N ARG A 109 -9.76 -17.30 -1.48
CA ARG A 109 -9.09 -18.46 -2.11
C ARG A 109 -9.99 -19.70 -2.19
N ALA A 110 -10.91 -19.84 -1.24
CA ALA A 110 -11.87 -20.93 -1.19
C ALA A 110 -13.18 -20.64 -1.98
N GLY A 111 -13.27 -19.52 -2.70
CA GLY A 111 -14.50 -19.12 -3.40
C GLY A 111 -15.72 -19.01 -2.48
N GLY A 112 -15.52 -18.56 -1.24
CA GLY A 112 -16.58 -18.46 -0.21
C GLY A 112 -16.86 -19.77 0.53
N ASN A 113 -16.20 -20.89 0.20
CA ASN A 113 -16.42 -22.15 0.90
C ASN A 113 -15.79 -22.13 2.31
N VAL A 114 -16.61 -21.88 3.32
CA VAL A 114 -16.21 -21.79 4.73
C VAL A 114 -15.49 -23.07 5.23
N SER A 115 -15.93 -24.27 4.81
CA SER A 115 -15.25 -25.52 5.20
C SER A 115 -13.84 -25.62 4.64
N GLN A 116 -13.64 -25.17 3.41
CA GLN A 116 -12.32 -25.19 2.77
C GLN A 116 -11.42 -24.10 3.34
N ALA A 117 -11.95 -22.90 3.57
CA ALA A 117 -11.23 -21.81 4.24
C ALA A 117 -10.79 -22.22 5.66
N ALA A 118 -11.66 -22.88 6.44
CA ALA A 118 -11.34 -23.35 7.79
C ALA A 118 -10.20 -24.38 7.77
N ARG A 119 -10.24 -25.33 6.83
CA ARG A 119 -9.15 -26.29 6.62
C ARG A 119 -7.85 -25.60 6.22
N ALA A 120 -7.90 -24.63 5.31
CA ALA A 120 -6.72 -23.87 4.90
C ALA A 120 -6.10 -23.05 6.05
N LEU A 121 -6.92 -22.63 7.02
CA LEU A 121 -6.49 -21.92 8.23
C LEU A 121 -6.12 -22.85 9.40
N GLY A 122 -6.27 -24.17 9.25
CA GLY A 122 -5.98 -25.13 10.32
C GLY A 122 -6.95 -25.07 11.51
N VAL A 123 -8.18 -24.57 11.31
CA VAL A 123 -9.19 -24.46 12.38
C VAL A 123 -10.46 -25.25 12.04
N GLY A 124 -11.22 -25.61 13.07
CA GLY A 124 -12.54 -26.21 12.88
C GLY A 124 -13.54 -25.22 12.26
N ARG A 125 -14.50 -25.74 11.48
CA ARG A 125 -15.56 -24.93 10.83
C ARG A 125 -16.31 -24.04 11.82
N ALA A 126 -16.70 -24.57 12.98
CA ALA A 126 -17.38 -23.80 14.02
C ALA A 126 -16.51 -22.65 14.57
N THR A 127 -15.20 -22.86 14.69
CA THR A 127 -14.26 -21.82 15.12
C THR A 127 -14.16 -20.71 14.07
N LEU A 128 -14.13 -21.06 12.78
CA LEU A 128 -14.11 -20.05 11.72
C LEU A 128 -15.39 -19.22 11.72
N TYR A 129 -16.58 -19.82 11.89
CA TYR A 129 -17.84 -19.08 12.01
C TYR A 129 -17.83 -18.09 13.18
N ARG A 130 -17.38 -18.51 14.38
CA ARG A 130 -17.28 -17.61 15.54
C ARG A 130 -16.34 -16.42 15.27
N ARG A 131 -15.22 -16.66 14.58
CA ARG A 131 -14.29 -15.60 14.17
C ARG A 131 -14.91 -14.67 13.14
N MET A 132 -15.59 -15.20 12.12
CA MET A 132 -16.27 -14.40 11.11
C MET A 132 -17.34 -13.47 11.72
N ASN A 133 -18.12 -13.98 12.68
CA ASN A 133 -19.11 -13.16 13.42
C ASN A 133 -18.43 -12.07 14.24
N ARG A 134 -17.41 -12.41 15.03
CA ARG A 134 -16.68 -11.42 15.86
C ARG A 134 -16.00 -10.33 15.02
N LEU A 135 -15.54 -10.67 13.81
CA LEU A 135 -14.82 -9.77 12.91
C LEU A 135 -15.72 -9.05 11.89
N GLY A 136 -17.05 -9.22 11.98
CA GLY A 136 -18.02 -8.58 11.08
C GLY A 136 -17.87 -8.97 9.61
N ILE A 137 -17.51 -10.23 9.31
CA ILE A 137 -17.27 -10.70 7.94
C ILE A 137 -18.55 -11.22 7.26
N ASN A 138 -19.61 -11.47 8.02
CA ASN A 138 -20.85 -12.09 7.52
C ASN A 138 -21.94 -11.10 7.07
N GLU A 139 -21.68 -9.78 7.09
CA GLU A 139 -22.68 -8.74 6.78
C GLU A 139 -22.49 -8.08 5.39
N SER A 140 -21.64 -8.62 4.51
CA SER A 140 -21.35 -8.01 3.19
C SER A 140 -21.92 -8.77 1.99
N ALA A 141 -23.06 -9.44 2.16
CA ALA A 141 -23.82 -10.05 1.08
C ALA A 141 -25.27 -9.57 1.13
N ASP A 142 -25.46 -8.29 0.81
CA ASP A 142 -26.69 -7.72 0.25
C ASP A 142 -26.31 -6.98 -1.04
#